data_AF-A0A2D4EW08-F1
#
_entry.id   AF-A0A2D4EW08-F1
#
_cell.length_a   1.000
_cell.length_b   1.000
_cell.length_c   1.000
_cell.angle_alpha   90.00
_cell.angle_beta   90.00
_cell.angle_gamma   90.00
#
_symmetry.space_group_name_H-M   'P 1'
#
loop_
_entity.id
_entity.type
_entity.pdbx_description
1 polymer ?
#
loop_
_entity_poly.entity_id
_entity_poly.type
_entity_poly.pdbx_seq_one_letter_code
_entity_poly.pdbx_strand_id
1 'polypeptide(L)'
;GRDLTGVQNLRKKHKRLEAELAAHEPAIQGVLDTGKKLSDDNTIGKEEIQQRLAQFVEHWQELKRLAAARGQRLEESLEYQQFVANVEEEEAWINEKMTLVASEDYGDTLAAIQVSKKGFVRGSPGERRAVVGLLISAVGMNASSDGVLMTELRVLFLGKENE
;
A
#
# COMPACT_ATOMS: atom_id res chain seq x y z
N GLY A 1 7.06 -1.30 10.40
CA GLY A 1 8.31 -0.52 10.26
C GLY A 1 8.00 0.89 10.70
N ARG A 2 9.00 1.68 11.11
CA ARG A 2 8.75 3.08 11.50
C ARG A 2 8.70 4.03 10.29
N ASP A 3 9.22 3.56 9.16
CA ASP A 3 9.33 4.28 7.90
C ASP A 3 9.12 3.31 6.71
N LEU A 4 8.91 3.89 5.52
CA LEU A 4 8.65 3.16 4.28
C LEU A 4 9.73 2.12 3.95
N THR A 5 11.01 2.50 4.03
CA THR A 5 12.15 1.63 3.74
C THR A 5 12.20 0.44 4.71
N GLY A 6 11.95 0.67 5.99
CA GLY A 6 11.90 -0.33 7.04
C GLY A 6 10.79 -1.35 6.79
N VAL A 7 9.59 -0.91 6.40
CA VAL A 7 8.49 -1.82 6.04
C VAL A 7 8.83 -2.64 4.80
N GLN A 8 9.37 -2.03 3.74
CA GLN A 8 9.79 -2.74 2.52
C GLN A 8 10.84 -3.84 2.83
N ASN A 9 11.80 -3.54 3.69
CA ASN A 9 12.81 -4.50 4.13
C ASN A 9 12.17 -5.67 4.92
N LEU A 10 11.24 -5.38 5.82
CA LEU A 10 10.50 -6.41 6.56
C LEU A 10 9.66 -7.29 5.64
N ARG A 11 9.00 -6.71 4.62
CA ARG A 11 8.28 -7.47 3.59
C ARG A 11 9.20 -8.38 2.80
N LYS A 12 10.35 -7.88 2.36
CA LYS A 12 11.34 -8.70 1.63
C LYS A 12 11.83 -9.89 2.45
N LYS A 13 12.10 -9.68 3.75
CA LYS A 13 12.45 -10.77 4.67
C LYS A 13 11.30 -11.75 4.85
N HIS A 14 10.07 -11.25 4.96
CA HIS A 14 8.89 -12.11 5.12
C HIS A 14 8.61 -12.98 3.89
N LYS A 15 8.76 -12.44 2.67
CA LYS A 15 8.65 -13.24 1.45
C LYS A 15 9.66 -14.39 1.38
N ARG A 16 10.85 -14.22 1.96
CA ARG A 16 11.83 -15.32 2.07
C ARG A 16 11.33 -16.40 3.01
N LEU A 17 10.79 -16.01 4.17
CA LEU A 17 10.17 -16.95 5.11
C LEU A 17 9.01 -17.72 4.45
N GLU A 18 8.13 -17.05 3.70
CA GLU A 18 7.04 -17.71 2.98
C GLU A 18 7.56 -18.73 1.95
N ALA A 19 8.63 -18.38 1.22
CA ALA A 19 9.28 -19.30 0.29
C ALA A 19 9.92 -20.50 1.01
N GLU A 20 10.55 -20.28 2.16
CA GLU A 20 11.10 -21.35 2.99
C GLU A 20 10.00 -22.28 3.51
N LEU A 21 8.87 -21.73 3.98
CA LEU A 21 7.71 -22.52 4.38
C LEU A 21 7.17 -23.37 3.22
N ALA A 22 7.02 -22.77 2.03
CA ALA A 22 6.59 -23.51 0.84
C ALA A 22 7.59 -24.62 0.45
N ALA A 23 8.89 -24.36 0.59
CA ALA A 23 9.94 -25.36 0.31
C ALA A 23 9.92 -26.53 1.31
N HIS A 24 9.40 -26.33 2.53
CA HIS A 24 9.27 -27.39 3.53
C HIS A 24 8.02 -28.27 3.36
N GLU A 25 7.01 -27.83 2.61
CA GLU A 25 5.75 -28.58 2.43
C GLU A 25 5.97 -30.05 1.99
N PRO A 26 6.89 -30.39 1.06
CA PRO A 26 7.15 -31.79 0.70
C PRO A 26 7.74 -32.62 1.83
N ALA A 27 8.58 -32.01 2.68
CA ALA A 27 9.16 -32.70 3.84
C ALA A 27 8.09 -32.97 4.91
N ILE A 28 7.20 -31.99 5.15
CA ILE A 28 6.03 -32.17 6.03
C ILE A 28 5.17 -33.33 5.50
N GLN A 29 4.86 -33.35 4.20
CA GLN A 29 4.08 -34.44 3.60
C GLN A 29 4.78 -35.80 3.74
N GLY A 30 6.10 -35.85 3.56
CA GLY A 30 6.87 -37.09 3.74
C GLY A 30 6.81 -37.64 5.17
N VAL A 31 6.80 -36.77 6.18
CA VAL A 31 6.60 -37.18 7.59
C VAL A 31 5.20 -37.73 7.80
N LEU A 32 4.17 -37.08 7.23
CA LEU A 32 2.79 -37.54 7.32
C LEU A 32 2.58 -38.91 6.67
N ASP A 33 3.13 -39.10 5.47
CA ASP A 33 3.04 -40.35 4.73
C ASP A 33 3.74 -41.49 5.47
N THR A 34 4.93 -41.22 6.03
CA THR A 34 5.69 -42.20 6.80
C THR A 34 4.96 -42.58 8.09
N GLY A 35 4.45 -41.59 8.83
CA GLY A 35 3.70 -41.84 10.05
C GLY A 35 2.39 -42.59 9.79
N LYS A 36 1.71 -42.29 8.68
CA LYS A 36 0.51 -43.02 8.28
C LYS A 36 0.81 -44.48 7.98
N LYS A 37 1.85 -44.77 7.20
CA LYS A 37 2.31 -46.16 6.95
C LYS A 37 2.63 -46.89 8.25
N LEU A 38 3.37 -46.25 9.15
CA LEU A 38 3.71 -46.85 10.45
C LEU A 38 2.48 -47.15 11.32
N SER A 39 1.47 -46.27 11.27
CA SER A 39 0.18 -46.44 11.94
C SER A 39 -0.70 -47.53 11.31
N ASP A 40 -0.48 -47.87 10.04
CA ASP A 40 -1.23 -48.91 9.33
C ASP A 40 -0.57 -50.29 9.53
N ASP A 41 0.76 -50.33 9.56
CA ASP A 41 1.55 -51.56 9.75
C ASP A 41 1.64 -52.03 11.21
N ASN A 42 1.46 -51.14 12.19
CA ASN A 42 1.54 -51.46 13.62
C ASN A 42 0.24 -51.12 14.37
N THR A 43 -0.39 -52.12 14.96
CA THR A 43 -1.60 -51.96 15.80
C THR A 43 -1.28 -51.49 17.22
N ILE A 44 -0.07 -51.75 17.71
CA ILE A 44 0.38 -51.33 19.03
C ILE A 44 0.96 -49.92 18.93
N GLY A 45 0.35 -48.95 19.62
CA GLY A 45 0.78 -47.54 19.58
C GLY A 45 0.21 -46.72 18.42
N LYS A 46 -0.72 -47.30 17.64
CA LYS A 46 -1.44 -46.63 16.54
C LYS A 46 -2.04 -45.28 16.95
N GLU A 47 -2.79 -45.27 18.06
CA GLU A 47 -3.46 -44.05 18.56
C GLU A 47 -2.46 -42.96 18.92
N GLU A 48 -1.33 -43.30 19.55
CA GLU A 48 -0.29 -42.33 19.88
C GLU A 48 0.34 -41.74 18.61
N ILE A 49 0.64 -42.57 17.60
CA ILE A 49 1.17 -42.11 16.32
C ILE A 49 0.19 -41.16 15.63
N GLN A 50 -1.09 -41.54 15.56
CA GLN A 50 -2.13 -40.71 14.95
C GLN A 50 -2.30 -39.37 15.69
N GLN A 51 -2.25 -39.39 17.03
CA GLN A 51 -2.35 -38.18 17.82
C GLN A 51 -1.15 -37.24 17.58
N ARG A 52 0.07 -37.78 17.51
CA ARG A 52 1.27 -36.99 17.19
C ARG A 52 1.23 -36.41 15.78
N LEU A 53 0.73 -37.17 14.79
CA LEU A 53 0.55 -36.69 13.43
C LEU A 53 -0.49 -35.57 13.36
N ALA A 54 -1.61 -35.71 14.08
CA ALA A 54 -2.65 -34.68 14.15
C ALA A 54 -2.10 -33.37 14.75
N GLN A 55 -1.38 -33.45 15.87
CA GLN A 55 -0.72 -32.29 16.50
C GLN A 55 0.31 -31.64 15.56
N PHE A 56 1.07 -32.45 14.83
CA PHE A 56 2.05 -31.95 13.86
C PHE A 56 1.38 -31.18 12.71
N VAL A 57 0.27 -31.69 12.16
CA VAL A 57 -0.53 -30.99 11.15
C VAL A 57 -1.10 -29.69 11.70
N GLU A 58 -1.66 -29.72 12.92
CA GLU A 58 -2.21 -28.53 13.56
C GLU A 58 -1.16 -27.43 13.72
N HIS A 59 0.02 -27.77 14.25
CA HIS A 59 1.13 -26.82 14.40
C HIS A 59 1.60 -26.26 13.05
N TRP A 60 1.66 -27.11 12.01
CA TRP A 60 2.02 -26.67 10.66
C TRP A 60 0.99 -25.69 10.08
N GLN A 61 -0.30 -25.99 10.22
CA GLN A 61 -1.38 -25.11 9.77
C GLN A 61 -1.38 -23.78 10.53
N GLU A 62 -1.18 -23.83 11.85
CA GLU A 62 -1.11 -22.63 12.68
C GLU A 62 0.08 -21.74 12.29
N LEU A 63 1.25 -22.34 12.04
CA LEU A 63 2.42 -21.61 11.54
C LEU A 63 2.12 -20.92 10.21
N LYS A 64 1.49 -21.60 9.26
CA LYS A 64 1.08 -21.02 7.97
C LYS A 64 0.09 -19.87 8.16
N ARG A 65 -0.89 -20.02 9.07
CA ARG A 65 -1.86 -18.97 9.39
C ARG A 65 -1.20 -17.74 9.99
N LEU A 66 -0.28 -17.93 10.94
CA LEU A 66 0.47 -16.84 11.56
C LEU A 66 1.38 -16.12 10.56
N ALA A 67 2.00 -16.87 9.65
CA ALA A 67 2.79 -16.30 8.56
C ALA A 67 1.90 -15.44 7.64
N ALA A 68 0.79 -15.97 7.15
CA ALA A 68 -0.13 -15.22 6.29
C ALA A 68 -0.68 -13.96 6.97
N ALA A 69 -1.09 -14.06 8.24
CA ALA A 69 -1.57 -12.91 9.01
C ALA A 69 -0.47 -11.85 9.20
N ARG A 70 0.79 -12.26 9.37
CA ARG A 70 1.92 -11.32 9.41
C ARG A 70 2.14 -10.66 8.04
N GLY A 71 1.99 -11.40 6.95
CA GLY A 71 2.07 -10.88 5.59
C GLY A 71 1.06 -9.76 5.35
N GLN A 72 -0.20 -9.99 5.72
CA GLN A 72 -1.26 -8.99 5.62
C GLN A 72 -0.94 -7.71 6.42
N ARG A 73 -0.54 -7.84 7.69
CA ARG A 73 -0.16 -6.67 8.51
C ARG A 73 1.03 -5.89 7.93
N LEU A 74 1.95 -6.58 7.26
CA LEU A 74 3.09 -5.92 6.60
C LEU A 74 2.65 -5.17 5.33
N GLU A 75 1.61 -5.65 4.64
CA GLU A 75 1.00 -4.95 3.50
C GLU A 75 0.25 -3.70 3.96
N GLU A 76 -0.62 -3.84 4.96
CA GLU A 76 -1.33 -2.70 5.58
C GLU A 76 -0.34 -1.65 6.09
N SER A 77 0.75 -2.09 6.73
CA SER A 77 1.80 -1.18 7.18
C SER A 77 2.54 -0.52 6.02
N LEU A 78 2.62 -1.14 4.84
CA LEU A 78 3.25 -0.54 3.67
C LEU A 78 2.36 0.55 3.09
N GLU A 79 1.08 0.24 2.88
CA GLU A 79 0.08 1.17 2.37
C GLU A 79 -0.01 2.40 3.27
N TYR A 80 -0.05 2.20 4.59
CA TYR A 80 -0.03 3.31 5.55
C TYR A 80 1.22 4.18 5.41
N GLN A 81 2.40 3.59 5.32
CA GLN A 81 3.66 4.36 5.21
C GLN A 81 3.79 5.08 3.86
N GLN A 82 3.25 4.51 2.78
CA GLN A 82 3.14 5.20 1.50
C GLN A 82 2.20 6.40 1.58
N PHE A 83 1.06 6.24 2.25
CA PHE A 83 0.13 7.35 2.48
C PHE A 83 0.79 8.47 3.28
N VAL A 84 1.49 8.16 4.38
CA VAL A 84 2.20 9.16 5.17
C VAL A 84 3.26 9.89 4.35
N ALA A 85 4.08 9.15 3.58
CA ALA A 85 5.09 9.76 2.71
C ALA A 85 4.48 10.71 1.67
N ASN A 86 3.33 10.35 1.08
CA ASN A 86 2.62 11.21 0.15
C ASN A 86 2.09 12.48 0.85
N VAL A 87 1.56 12.36 2.07
CA VAL A 87 1.09 13.53 2.84
C VAL A 87 2.25 14.47 3.16
N GLU A 88 3.38 13.92 3.61
CA GLU A 88 4.59 14.72 3.89
C GLU A 88 5.11 15.45 2.64
N GLU A 89 5.05 14.80 1.47
CA GLU A 89 5.40 15.41 0.18
C GLU A 89 4.47 16.58 -0.19
N GLU A 90 3.15 16.38 -0.05
CA GLU A 90 2.15 17.42 -0.31
C GLU A 90 2.28 18.59 0.67
N GLU A 91 2.53 18.33 1.96
CA GLU A 91 2.78 19.36 2.98
C GLU A 91 4.05 20.16 2.66
N ALA A 92 5.14 19.49 2.28
CA ALA A 92 6.38 20.15 1.88
C ALA A 92 6.18 21.05 0.65
N TRP A 93 5.42 20.56 -0.34
CA TRP A 93 5.10 21.33 -1.54
C TRP A 93 4.26 22.57 -1.22
N ILE A 94 3.24 22.45 -0.36
CA ILE A 94 2.44 23.60 0.08
C ILE A 94 3.32 24.63 0.80
N ASN A 95 4.18 24.19 1.73
CA ASN A 95 5.07 25.08 2.48
C ASN A 95 6.06 25.82 1.56
N GLU A 96 6.60 25.13 0.55
CA GLU A 96 7.45 25.76 -0.47
C GLU A 96 6.69 26.86 -1.22
N LYS A 97 5.45 26.59 -1.66
CA LYS A 97 4.63 27.58 -2.38
C LYS A 97 4.19 28.74 -1.49
N MET A 98 3.82 28.48 -0.24
CA MET A 98 3.49 29.53 0.72
C MET A 98 4.68 30.46 0.99
N THR A 99 5.89 29.91 1.07
CA THR A 99 7.12 30.69 1.24
C THR A 99 7.39 31.60 0.02
N LEU A 100 7.17 31.08 -1.20
CA LEU A 100 7.31 31.87 -2.44
C LEU A 100 6.26 32.98 -2.56
N VAL A 101 5.04 32.75 -2.08
CA VAL A 101 3.96 33.77 -2.09
C VAL A 101 4.18 34.83 -1.01
N ALA A 102 4.79 34.46 0.12
CA ALA A 102 5.08 35.39 1.22
C ALA A 102 6.28 36.30 0.95
N SER A 103 7.17 35.97 -0.01
CA SER A 103 8.19 36.91 -0.49
C SER A 103 7.52 37.93 -1.41
N GLU A 104 7.06 39.04 -0.82
CA GLU A 104 6.61 40.24 -1.53
C GLU A 104 7.74 40.84 -2.38
N ASP A 105 7.90 40.34 -3.60
CA ASP A 105 8.46 41.12 -4.70
C ASP A 105 7.44 41.08 -5.85
N TYR A 106 6.62 42.13 -5.92
CA TYR A 106 5.53 42.31 -6.87
C TYR A 106 5.97 42.29 -8.36
N GLY A 107 7.25 42.06 -8.67
CA GLY A 107 7.80 41.90 -10.02
C GLY A 107 7.72 40.47 -10.59
N ASP A 108 7.40 39.45 -9.79
CA ASP A 108 7.65 38.04 -10.14
C ASP A 108 6.39 37.21 -10.50
N THR A 109 5.23 37.86 -10.67
CA THR A 109 3.95 37.17 -10.93
C THR A 109 3.97 36.33 -12.20
N LEU A 110 4.65 36.76 -13.26
CA LEU A 110 4.70 35.99 -14.51
C LEU A 110 5.57 34.73 -14.37
N ALA A 111 6.72 34.82 -13.68
CA ALA A 111 7.61 33.71 -13.44
C ALA A 111 7.02 32.70 -12.45
N ALA A 112 6.38 33.18 -11.38
CA ALA A 112 5.65 32.35 -10.43
C ALA A 112 4.47 31.62 -11.09
N ILE A 113 3.72 32.30 -11.97
CA ILE A 113 2.66 31.67 -12.78
C ILE A 113 3.26 30.66 -13.77
N GLN A 114 4.40 30.96 -14.41
CA GLN A 114 5.05 30.04 -15.35
C GLN A 114 5.64 28.80 -14.67
N VAL A 115 6.24 28.94 -13.49
CA VAL A 115 6.72 27.82 -12.65
C VAL A 115 5.53 26.97 -12.19
N SER A 116 4.43 27.60 -11.76
CA SER A 116 3.19 26.90 -11.39
C SER A 116 2.60 26.13 -12.57
N LYS A 117 2.55 26.75 -13.76
CA LYS A 117 2.03 26.12 -14.99
C LYS A 117 2.92 24.97 -15.47
N LYS A 118 4.24 25.07 -15.28
CA LYS A 118 5.23 24.05 -15.69
C LYS A 118 5.32 22.88 -14.71
N GLY A 119 5.10 23.10 -13.42
CA GLY A 119 4.94 22.05 -12.40
C GLY A 119 3.64 21.29 -12.56
N PHE A 120 2.53 21.99 -12.85
CA PHE A 120 1.20 21.39 -13.05
C PHE A 120 1.12 20.38 -14.21
N VAL A 121 1.83 20.64 -15.31
CA VAL A 121 1.88 19.74 -16.48
C VAL A 121 2.73 18.49 -16.21
N ARG A 122 3.62 18.54 -15.21
CA ARG A 122 4.60 17.48 -14.93
C ARG A 122 4.23 16.62 -13.71
N GLY A 123 3.26 17.06 -12.91
CA GLY A 123 2.87 16.38 -11.68
C GLY A 123 2.02 15.14 -11.89
N SER A 124 2.01 14.23 -10.90
CA SER A 124 1.19 13.01 -10.93
C SER A 124 -0.32 13.34 -10.96
N PRO A 125 -1.20 12.38 -11.33
CA PRO A 125 -2.64 12.62 -11.30
C PRO A 125 -3.18 13.06 -9.93
N GLY A 126 -2.51 12.71 -8.83
CA GLY A 126 -2.83 13.17 -7.47
C GLY A 126 -2.52 14.65 -7.27
N GLU A 127 -1.31 15.08 -7.63
CA GLU A 127 -0.85 16.47 -7.54
C GLU A 127 -1.72 17.41 -8.39
N ARG A 128 -2.12 16.98 -9.60
CA ARG A 128 -3.03 17.76 -10.44
C ARG A 128 -4.40 17.94 -9.81
N ARG A 129 -4.90 16.93 -9.08
CA ARG A 129 -6.20 17.00 -8.38
C ARG A 129 -6.12 17.89 -7.14
N ALA A 130 -5.00 17.87 -6.40
CA ALA A 130 -4.78 18.73 -5.25
C ALA A 130 -4.73 20.21 -5.67
N VAL A 131 -4.01 20.53 -6.75
CA VAL A 131 -3.94 21.89 -7.31
C VAL A 131 -5.32 22.40 -7.74
N VAL A 132 -6.12 21.55 -8.40
CA VAL A 132 -7.50 21.92 -8.79
C VAL A 132 -8.39 22.14 -7.58
N GLY A 133 -8.28 21.30 -6.54
CA GLY A 133 -9.02 21.48 -5.30
C GLY A 133 -8.69 22.80 -4.59
N LEU A 134 -7.41 23.17 -4.57
CA LEU A 134 -6.95 24.43 -3.99
C LEU A 134 -7.46 25.64 -4.79
N LEU A 135 -7.45 25.57 -6.12
CA LEU A 135 -7.97 26.63 -6.99
C LEU A 135 -9.48 26.82 -6.83
N ILE A 136 -10.26 25.75 -6.74
CA ILE A 136 -11.72 25.83 -6.51
C ILE A 136 -12.01 26.50 -5.15
N SER A 137 -11.23 26.17 -4.12
CA SER A 137 -11.37 26.75 -2.78
C SER A 137 -10.93 28.22 -2.73
N ALA A 138 -9.79 28.55 -3.34
CA ALA A 138 -9.21 29.90 -3.34
C ALA A 138 -10.00 30.91 -4.17
N VAL A 139 -10.64 30.46 -5.27
CA VAL A 139 -11.49 31.33 -6.09
C VAL A 139 -12.88 31.53 -5.45
N GLY A 140 -13.20 30.85 -4.35
CA GLY A 140 -14.49 31.00 -3.68
C GLY A 140 -15.68 30.67 -4.59
N MET A 141 -15.48 29.76 -5.56
CA MET A 141 -16.56 29.30 -6.44
C MET A 141 -17.47 28.39 -5.62
N ASN A 142 -18.49 28.99 -5.04
CA ASN A 142 -19.56 28.27 -4.36
C ASN A 142 -20.11 27.24 -5.36
N ALA A 143 -19.99 25.95 -5.02
CA ALA A 143 -20.24 24.81 -5.92
C ALA A 143 -21.70 24.66 -6.42
N SER A 144 -22.52 25.72 -6.27
CA SER A 144 -23.93 25.77 -6.62
C SER A 144 -24.27 26.62 -7.85
N SER A 145 -23.35 27.39 -8.44
CA SER A 145 -23.76 28.40 -9.45
C SER A 145 -23.37 28.15 -10.91
N ASP A 146 -22.48 27.20 -11.23
CA ASP A 146 -22.21 26.89 -12.65
C ASP A 146 -21.93 25.40 -12.86
N GLY A 147 -23.00 24.63 -13.10
CA GLY A 147 -22.93 23.20 -13.38
C GLY A 147 -22.15 22.86 -14.65
N VAL A 148 -21.96 23.81 -15.57
CA VAL A 148 -21.26 23.61 -16.84
C VAL A 148 -19.74 23.58 -16.64
N LEU A 149 -19.19 24.53 -15.86
CA LEU A 149 -17.75 24.60 -15.59
C LEU A 149 -17.25 23.42 -14.74
N MET A 150 -18.06 22.95 -13.78
CA MET A 150 -17.72 21.75 -13.01
C MET A 150 -17.77 20.47 -13.85
N THR A 151 -18.60 20.42 -14.89
CA THR A 151 -18.68 19.27 -15.79
C THR A 151 -17.48 19.24 -16.75
N GLU A 152 -17.12 20.39 -17.33
CA GLU A 152 -15.92 20.58 -18.15
C GLU A 152 -14.63 20.25 -17.36
N LEU A 153 -14.52 20.76 -16.13
CA LEU A 153 -13.41 20.41 -15.23
C LEU A 153 -13.39 18.93 -14.87
N ARG A 154 -14.56 18.28 -14.69
CA ARG A 154 -14.59 16.84 -14.40
C ARG A 154 -14.11 16.00 -15.59
N VAL A 155 -14.49 16.38 -16.81
CA VAL A 155 -14.09 15.70 -18.06
C VAL A 155 -12.60 15.87 -18.34
N LEU A 156 -12.07 17.08 -18.17
CA LEU A 156 -10.63 17.36 -18.36
C LEU A 156 -9.72 16.67 -17.33
N PHE A 157 -10.21 16.42 -16.11
CA PHE A 157 -9.37 15.97 -14.99
C PHE A 157 -9.53 14.50 -14.57
N LEU A 158 -10.67 13.84 -14.87
CA LEU A 158 -10.90 12.44 -14.48
C LEU A 158 -10.86 11.44 -15.65
N GLY A 159 -10.70 11.89 -16.91
CA GLY A 159 -10.41 11.01 -18.04
C GLY A 159 -11.38 9.82 -18.18
N LYS A 160 -12.66 10.03 -17.88
CA LYS A 160 -13.72 9.09 -18.25
C LYS A 160 -14.36 9.63 -19.51
N GLU A 161 -13.88 9.13 -20.66
CA GLU A 161 -14.68 9.09 -21.88
C GLU A 161 -16.04 8.49 -21.51
N ASN A 162 -17.08 9.29 -21.63
CA ASN A 162 -18.43 8.78 -21.80
C ASN A 162 -18.68 8.74 -23.30
N GLU A 163 -19.15 7.57 -23.76
CA GLU A 163 -19.64 7.20 -25.10
C GLU A 163 -20.08 8.33 -26.02
#